data_AF-A0A1Y1N2R5-F1
#
_entry.id   AF-A0A1Y1N2R5-F1
#
_cell.length_a   1.000
_cell.length_b   1.000
_cell.length_c   1.000
_cell.angle_alpha   90.00
_cell.angle_beta   90.00
_cell.angle_gamma   90.00
#
_symmetry.space_group_name_H-M   'P 1'
#
loop_
_entity.id
_entity.type
_entity.pdbx_description
1 polymer ?
#
loop_
_entity_poly.entity_id
_entity_poly.type
_entity_poly.pdbx_seq_one_letter_code
_entity_poly.pdbx_strand_id
1 'polypeptide(L)'
;QQNSKMAFRCVSVLVLLVLFTAFCTGESAAKRGIKCLQCKAAFCAENHTHIQDPCPHFDNVCYTLRNPKTRKVVKKGCGEQDVCEVYSACSSCKKDLCNTD
;
A
#
# COMPACT_ATOMS: atom_id res chain seq x y z
N GLN A 1 18.95 16.59 0.82
CA GLN A 1 18.49 17.50 -0.26
C GLN A 1 18.77 16.85 -1.60
N GLN A 2 17.80 16.15 -2.19
CA GLN A 2 17.93 15.63 -3.56
C GLN A 2 17.23 16.58 -4.53
N ASN A 3 18.04 17.15 -5.41
CA ASN A 3 17.64 17.87 -6.61
C ASN A 3 16.83 16.94 -7.52
N SER A 4 15.63 17.35 -7.93
CA SER A 4 15.00 16.82 -9.14
C SER A 4 14.48 17.98 -9.96
N LYS A 5 15.24 18.28 -11.02
CA LYS A 5 14.88 19.22 -12.08
C LYS A 5 13.61 18.69 -12.76
N MET A 6 12.50 19.40 -12.58
CA MET A 6 11.26 19.16 -13.33
C MET A 6 11.46 19.69 -14.75
N ALA A 7 11.47 18.80 -15.75
CA ALA A 7 11.46 19.18 -17.15
C ALA A 7 10.00 19.31 -17.60
N PHE A 8 9.47 20.54 -17.57
CA PHE A 8 8.17 20.89 -18.13
C PHE A 8 8.29 20.94 -19.66
N ARG A 9 7.59 20.06 -20.37
CA ARG A 9 7.42 20.19 -21.82
C ARG A 9 5.96 20.54 -22.13
N CYS A 10 5.69 21.83 -22.20
CA CYS A 10 4.44 22.36 -22.73
C CYS A 10 4.53 22.38 -24.26
N VAL A 11 3.84 21.47 -24.94
CA VAL A 11 3.69 21.53 -26.41
C VAL A 11 2.60 22.54 -26.72
N SER A 12 2.96 23.65 -27.36
CA SER A 12 2.02 24.70 -27.78
C SER A 12 1.35 24.27 -29.09
N VAL A 13 0.13 23.73 -29.00
CA VAL A 13 -0.70 23.47 -30.17
C VAL A 13 -1.53 24.72 -30.45
N LEU A 14 -1.14 25.46 -31.48
CA LEU A 14 -1.81 26.66 -31.96
C LEU A 14 -3.01 26.22 -32.82
N VAL A 15 -4.20 26.10 -32.21
CA VAL A 15 -5.45 25.81 -32.94
C VAL A 15 -6.53 26.80 -32.51
N LEU A 16 -7.16 27.37 -33.53
CA LEU A 16 -8.20 28.39 -33.50
C LEU A 16 -9.35 28.08 -32.53
N LEU A 17 -9.79 29.13 -31.83
CA LEU A 17 -11.19 29.44 -31.49
C LEU A 17 -12.10 28.25 -31.16
N VAL A 18 -11.84 27.58 -30.03
CA VAL A 18 -12.88 27.01 -29.18
C VAL A 18 -12.39 27.18 -27.74
N LEU A 19 -13.30 27.48 -26.82
CA LEU A 19 -13.04 27.56 -25.38
C LEU A 19 -12.47 26.21 -24.86
N PHE A 20 -11.17 26.00 -25.03
CA PHE A 20 -10.45 24.90 -24.43
C PHE A 20 -10.12 25.32 -23.00
N THR A 21 -11.04 25.04 -22.07
CA THR A 21 -10.68 24.92 -20.66
C THR A 21 -9.46 24.02 -20.59
N ALA A 22 -8.32 24.59 -20.22
CA ALA A 22 -7.10 23.85 -19.93
C ALA A 22 -7.40 22.92 -18.75
N PHE A 23 -7.86 21.71 -19.04
CA PHE A 23 -7.89 20.64 -18.06
C PHE A 23 -6.43 20.28 -17.81
N CYS A 24 -5.83 20.92 -16.82
CA CYS A 24 -4.75 20.29 -16.08
C CYS A 24 -5.35 19.02 -15.47
N THR A 25 -5.36 17.92 -16.21
CA THR A 25 -5.46 16.60 -15.59
C THR A 25 -4.17 16.45 -14.82
N GLY A 26 -4.17 16.95 -13.58
CA GLY A 26 -3.25 16.49 -12.56
C GLY A 26 -3.47 15.01 -12.48
N GLU A 27 -2.65 14.26 -13.19
CA GLU A 27 -2.47 12.84 -13.01
C GLU A 27 -1.94 12.72 -11.59
N SER A 28 -2.87 12.74 -10.63
CA SER A 28 -2.61 12.35 -9.26
C SER A 28 -2.11 10.96 -9.43
N ALA A 29 -0.79 10.78 -9.36
CA ALA A 29 -0.14 9.49 -9.39
C ALA A 29 -0.83 8.69 -8.29
N ALA A 30 -1.84 7.91 -8.66
CA ALA A 30 -2.63 7.16 -7.72
C ALA A 30 -1.61 6.29 -7.02
N LYS A 31 -1.35 6.57 -5.74
CA LYS A 31 -0.54 5.69 -4.90
C LYS A 31 -1.23 4.34 -5.01
N ARG A 32 -0.67 3.47 -5.86
CA ARG A 32 -1.18 2.10 -5.99
C ARG A 32 -1.03 1.52 -4.60
N GLY A 33 -2.15 1.11 -4.00
CA GLY A 33 -2.12 0.42 -2.71
C GLY A 33 -1.17 -0.77 -2.80
N ILE A 34 -0.42 -1.03 -1.74
CA ILE A 34 0.44 -2.22 -1.66
C ILE A 34 -0.42 -3.48 -1.63
N LYS A 35 0.19 -4.63 -1.90
CA LYS A 35 -0.47 -5.94 -1.81
C LYS A 35 0.04 -6.69 -0.60
N CYS A 36 -0.83 -7.32 0.18
CA CYS A 36 -0.43 -8.08 1.36
C CYS A 36 -1.09 -9.45 1.41
N LEU A 37 -0.46 -10.40 2.11
CA LEU A 37 -1.14 -11.65 2.48
C LEU A 37 -2.09 -11.39 3.65
N GLN A 38 -3.32 -11.87 3.55
CA GLN A 38 -4.34 -11.75 4.59
C GLN A 38 -4.87 -13.13 4.98
N CYS A 39 -5.08 -13.36 6.27
CA CYS A 39 -5.71 -14.59 6.75
C CYS A 39 -7.17 -14.67 6.28
N LYS A 40 -7.61 -15.84 5.82
CA LYS A 40 -9.00 -16.10 5.40
C LYS A 40 -9.99 -16.18 6.58
N ALA A 41 -9.49 -16.49 7.78
CA ALA A 41 -10.27 -16.62 8.99
C ALA A 41 -9.73 -15.67 10.08
N ALA A 42 -10.44 -15.60 11.20
CA ALA A 42 -10.00 -14.84 12.38
C ALA A 42 -8.59 -15.22 12.87
N PHE A 43 -8.15 -16.46 12.57
CA PHE A 43 -6.81 -16.96 12.85
C PHE A 43 -6.16 -17.55 11.59
N CYS A 44 -4.89 -17.24 11.35
CA CYS A 44 -4.09 -17.88 10.31
C CYS A 44 -3.75 -19.32 10.70
N ALA A 45 -4.47 -20.29 10.17
CA ALA A 45 -3.95 -21.66 10.04
C ALA A 45 -2.88 -21.70 8.94
N GLU A 46 -1.96 -22.66 9.01
CA GLU A 46 -0.69 -22.73 8.25
C GLU A 46 -0.81 -22.58 6.71
N ASN A 47 -2.00 -22.68 6.13
CA ASN A 47 -2.24 -22.52 4.69
C ASN A 47 -3.45 -21.62 4.33
N HIS A 48 -3.92 -20.81 5.27
CA HIS A 48 -5.17 -20.06 5.12
C HIS A 48 -4.92 -18.57 4.87
N THR A 49 -4.04 -18.25 3.93
CA THR A 49 -3.82 -16.88 3.45
C THR A 49 -4.36 -16.68 2.04
N HIS A 50 -4.74 -15.46 1.71
CA HIS A 50 -5.04 -15.01 0.35
C HIS A 50 -4.35 -13.67 0.11
N ILE A 51 -4.22 -13.27 -1.16
CA ILE A 51 -3.67 -11.96 -1.52
C ILE A 51 -4.79 -10.93 -1.40
N GLN A 52 -4.57 -9.91 -0.59
CA GLN A 52 -5.39 -8.71 -0.53
C GLN A 52 -4.76 -7.65 -1.46
N ASP A 53 -5.49 -7.30 -2.53
CA ASP A 53 -5.05 -6.36 -3.56
C ASP A 53 -6.26 -5.55 -4.11
N PRO A 54 -6.23 -4.22 -4.05
CA PRO A 54 -5.26 -3.39 -3.33
C PRO A 54 -5.54 -3.40 -1.82
N CYS A 55 -4.52 -3.15 -0.99
CA CYS A 55 -4.77 -2.73 0.38
C CYS A 55 -5.64 -1.46 0.40
N PRO A 56 -6.59 -1.34 1.35
CA PRO A 56 -7.39 -0.13 1.52
C PRO A 56 -6.50 1.12 1.64
N HIS A 57 -6.99 2.28 1.20
CA HIS A 57 -6.19 3.49 1.01
C HIS A 57 -5.39 3.98 2.25
N PHE A 58 -5.88 3.66 3.45
CA PHE A 58 -5.23 3.99 4.73
C PHE A 58 -4.15 2.96 5.11
N ASP A 59 -4.26 1.74 4.61
CA ASP A 59 -3.40 0.62 4.93
C ASP A 59 -2.17 0.60 4.02
N ASN A 60 -1.09 1.20 4.49
CA ASN A 60 0.17 1.34 3.75
C ASN A 60 1.26 0.38 4.24
N VAL A 61 0.94 -0.59 5.10
CA VAL A 61 1.87 -1.64 5.53
C VAL A 61 1.20 -3.02 5.52
N CYS A 62 1.99 -4.05 5.22
CA CYS A 62 1.63 -5.43 5.53
C CYS A 62 2.09 -5.74 6.96
N TYR A 63 1.23 -6.39 7.75
CA TYR A 63 1.60 -6.84 9.10
C TYR A 63 1.49 -8.37 9.23
N THR A 64 2.25 -8.90 10.19
CA THR A 64 2.15 -10.26 10.72
C THR A 64 2.12 -10.18 12.24
N LEU A 65 1.06 -10.69 12.84
CA LEU A 65 0.92 -10.89 14.29
C LEU A 65 1.26 -12.33 14.64
N ARG A 66 2.04 -12.50 15.70
CA ARG A 66 2.44 -13.80 16.25
C ARG A 66 1.99 -13.94 17.68
N ASN A 67 1.68 -15.15 18.10
CA ASN A 67 1.47 -15.44 19.51
C ASN A 67 2.83 -15.27 20.24
N PRO A 68 2.93 -14.46 21.31
CA PRO A 68 4.19 -14.20 21.98
C PRO A 68 4.80 -15.45 22.64
N LYS A 69 3.96 -16.41 23.05
CA LYS A 69 4.40 -17.67 23.69
C LYS A 69 4.85 -18.72 22.67
N THR A 70 4.08 -18.93 21.60
CA THR A 70 4.32 -20.03 20.66
C THR A 70 5.02 -19.59 19.37
N ARG A 71 5.18 -18.28 19.15
CA ARG A 71 5.73 -17.66 17.92
C ARG A 71 4.96 -17.98 16.63
N LYS A 72 3.86 -18.75 16.73
CA LYS A 72 2.97 -19.07 15.62
C LYS A 72 2.26 -17.82 15.12
N VAL A 73 2.11 -17.71 13.80
CA VAL A 73 1.33 -16.63 13.18
C VAL A 73 -0.12 -16.78 13.61
N VAL A 74 -0.70 -15.69 14.12
CA VAL A 74 -2.12 -15.62 14.48
C VAL A 74 -2.91 -14.81 13.46
N LYS A 75 -2.31 -13.75 12.88
CA LYS A 75 -2.99 -12.86 11.94
C LYS A 75 -2.00 -12.23 10.95
N LYS A 76 -2.46 -11.93 9.75
CA LYS A 76 -1.76 -11.22 8.67
C LYS A 76 -2.77 -10.34 7.94
N GLY A 77 -2.33 -9.21 7.41
CA GLY A 77 -3.16 -8.36 6.56
C GLY A 77 -2.53 -7.01 6.24
N CYS A 78 -3.32 -6.13 5.64
CA CYS A 78 -3.01 -4.71 5.49
C CYS A 78 -3.35 -3.95 6.78
N GLY A 79 -2.54 -2.97 7.16
CA GLY A 79 -2.84 -2.06 8.27
C GLY A 79 -2.14 -0.71 8.15
N GLU A 80 -2.37 0.14 9.15
CA GLU A 80 -1.70 1.43 9.30
C GLU A 80 -0.25 1.28 9.80
N GLN A 81 0.54 2.34 9.67
CA GLN A 81 1.98 2.29 9.96
C GLN A 81 2.32 1.93 11.42
N ASP A 82 1.42 2.26 12.33
CA ASP A 82 1.47 2.07 13.78
C ASP A 82 0.78 0.77 14.23
N VAL A 83 0.28 -0.07 13.31
CA VAL A 83 -0.42 -1.33 13.65
C VAL A 83 0.37 -2.23 14.61
N CYS A 84 1.70 -2.19 14.57
CA CYS A 84 2.57 -2.98 15.44
C CYS A 84 2.92 -2.33 16.78
N GLU A 85 2.57 -1.06 17.01
CA GLU A 85 2.82 -0.38 18.29
C GLU A 85 1.91 -0.93 19.42
N VAL A 86 0.75 -1.47 19.05
CA VAL A 86 -0.25 -1.99 20.00
C VAL A 86 0.03 -3.44 20.41
N TYR A 87 0.79 -4.21 19.63
CA TYR A 87 0.96 -5.65 19.83
C TYR A 87 2.42 -6.03 20.11
N SER A 88 2.66 -6.73 21.22
CA SER A 88 4.00 -7.11 21.69
C SER A 88 4.77 -8.07 20.77
N ALA A 89 4.10 -8.73 19.82
CA ALA A 89 4.69 -9.68 18.88
C ALA A 89 4.12 -9.44 17.47
N CYS A 90 4.52 -8.30 16.89
CA CYS A 90 4.11 -7.84 15.57
C CYS A 90 5.32 -7.47 14.72
N SER A 91 5.22 -7.70 13.41
CA SER A 91 6.18 -7.23 12.41
C SER A 91 5.42 -6.57 11.26
N SER A 92 5.89 -5.42 10.77
CA SER A 92 5.32 -4.71 9.63
C SER A 92 6.35 -4.43 8.54
N CYS A 93 5.89 -4.30 7.29
CA CYS A 93 6.73 -4.03 6.13
C CYS A 93 5.95 -3.30 5.02
N LYS A 94 6.67 -2.60 4.11
CA LYS A 94 6.11 -1.66 3.11
C LYS A 94 6.27 -2.11 1.65
N LYS A 95 6.41 -3.41 1.40
CA LYS A 95 6.59 -3.98 0.06
C LYS A 95 5.47 -4.95 -0.25
N ASP A 96 5.19 -5.15 -1.53
CA ASP A 96 4.20 -6.15 -1.94
C ASP A 96 4.56 -7.53 -1.42
N LEU A 97 3.57 -8.19 -0.80
CA LEU A 97 3.62 -9.55 -0.28
C LEU A 97 4.79 -9.80 0.68
N CYS A 98 5.27 -8.76 1.38
CA CYS A 98 6.42 -8.87 2.27
C CYS A 98 6.13 -9.61 3.58
N ASN A 99 4.86 -9.91 3.88
CA ASN A 99 4.44 -10.64 5.06
C ASN A 99 4.28 -12.15 4.80
N THR A 100 5.20 -12.74 4.05
CA THR A 100 5.26 -14.17 3.72
C THR A 100 5.60 -15.06 4.91
N ASP A 101 6.42 -14.57 5.85
CA ASP A 101 6.86 -15.27 7.06
C ASP A 101 5.77 -15.68 8.06
#